data_AF-A0A1F5TSQ5-F1
#
_entry.id   AF-A0A1F5TSQ5-F1
#
_cell.length_a   1.000
_cell.length_b   1.000
_cell.length_c   1.000
_cell.angle_alpha   90.00
_cell.angle_beta   90.00
_cell.angle_gamma   90.00
#
_symmetry.space_group_name_H-M   'P 1'
#
loop_
_entity.id
_entity.type
_entity.pdbx_description
1 polymer ?
#
loop_
_entity_poly.entity_id
_entity_poly.type
_entity_poly.pdbx_seq_one_letter_code
_entity_poly.pdbx_strand_id
1 'polypeptide(L)'
;MRKLFILTAIFALWIICPAASATPSYDPHSTVVIEAHPNMERFIEEKLPEYVKKWPCIKKDAEPTEIFSRWIDIQNYVFSNYRESSLYVVGQGISFTVKVPNRNAEFPITMNEYRFLNEKIFYFHNGQTQEVSIQEFEKIKFTWANKIVESAEYLTNLTTDARDKVVKKIEGQLIIFGTLKAGDSLEEKLAKIDSNIPADELMFIPPKPKFTDFIPKEVVISPMGGDGYLIFGLSLADSGIIYYHPAALINEYNKFGDTSTHEQWHRNIHFQGLLLGSFFDKELWASYIERYGYANSMMFHPYQAPTRKIARVTTGFDIQKAMNDMFDVTVNNIKITDPELFNEYWKETEKIKTNYREIILDRFLPEFYANPFFYACLNDDMQDKNGGYKLFFYAKNAFSLLGGPEKTQEWLMENDNIINEVLKKAKSNLGKDKDKNRQEAKKQDMIISMAKTCARILNISYRNNEDLLRIFNDMLNQGIISLPQIEIHVYDMVEMMREEG
;
A
#
# COMPACT_ATOMS: atom_id res chain seq x y z
N MET A 1 -64.69 -1.77 -36.53
CA MET A 1 -63.79 -2.03 -35.39
C MET A 1 -62.76 -3.08 -35.79
N ARG A 2 -61.59 -2.69 -36.33
CA ARG A 2 -60.49 -3.63 -36.61
C ARG A 2 -59.19 -2.88 -36.88
N LYS A 3 -58.11 -3.56 -36.52
CA LYS A 3 -56.71 -3.15 -36.40
C LYS A 3 -56.04 -2.77 -37.75
N LEU A 4 -54.90 -2.07 -37.62
CA LEU A 4 -53.61 -2.35 -38.31
C LEU A 4 -53.30 -1.70 -39.69
N PHE A 5 -52.00 -1.39 -39.86
CA PHE A 5 -51.20 -1.06 -41.06
C PHE A 5 -51.09 0.43 -41.48
N ILE A 6 -50.00 1.13 -41.14
CA ILE A 6 -48.69 1.30 -41.84
C ILE A 6 -48.83 1.95 -43.24
N LEU A 7 -48.23 3.14 -43.45
CA LEU A 7 -47.16 3.44 -44.45
C LEU A 7 -47.08 4.96 -44.76
N THR A 8 -45.87 5.51 -44.51
CA THR A 8 -45.11 6.51 -45.29
C THR A 8 -45.72 7.79 -45.88
N ALA A 9 -44.93 8.85 -45.65
CA ALA A 9 -44.68 10.02 -46.48
C ALA A 9 -45.66 11.20 -46.38
N ILE A 10 -45.17 12.28 -45.77
CA ILE A 10 -44.90 13.59 -46.39
C ILE A 10 -44.64 14.55 -45.23
N PHE A 11 -43.40 14.99 -45.05
CA PHE A 11 -43.07 16.36 -44.64
C PHE A 11 -41.59 16.60 -44.91
N ALA A 12 -41.32 16.94 -46.17
CA ALA A 12 -40.15 17.71 -46.54
C ALA A 12 -40.52 19.20 -46.50
N LEU A 13 -39.50 20.01 -46.23
CA LEU A 13 -39.42 21.48 -46.32
C LEU A 13 -40.06 22.27 -45.18
N TRP A 14 -39.23 22.60 -44.18
CA TRP A 14 -38.92 24.01 -43.89
C TRP A 14 -37.40 24.15 -43.78
N ILE A 15 -36.81 24.76 -44.81
CA ILE A 15 -35.43 25.24 -44.85
C ILE A 15 -35.44 26.63 -44.22
N ILE A 16 -34.78 26.78 -43.08
CA ILE A 16 -34.14 28.03 -42.68
C ILE A 16 -32.69 27.66 -42.42
N CYS A 17 -31.78 28.14 -43.27
CA CYS A 17 -30.35 28.05 -43.02
C CYS A 17 -29.98 28.80 -41.74
N PRO A 18 -29.21 28.19 -40.83
CA PRO A 18 -28.07 28.84 -40.24
C PRO A 18 -26.82 28.45 -41.02
N ALA A 19 -25.87 29.37 -40.99
CA ALA A 19 -24.67 29.42 -41.77
C ALA A 19 -23.75 28.20 -41.57
N ALA A 20 -22.87 28.02 -42.57
CA ALA A 20 -21.58 27.34 -42.52
C ALA A 20 -21.40 26.32 -41.37
N SER A 21 -21.43 25.04 -41.74
CA SER A 21 -20.91 23.94 -40.95
C SER A 21 -19.49 24.24 -40.47
N ALA A 22 -19.36 24.83 -39.28
CA ALA A 22 -18.16 24.69 -38.50
C ALA A 22 -18.15 23.24 -38.04
N THR A 23 -17.16 22.47 -38.50
CA THR A 23 -16.75 21.24 -37.86
C THR A 23 -16.72 21.51 -36.35
N PRO A 24 -17.35 20.68 -35.48
CA PRO A 24 -17.33 20.96 -34.05
C PRO A 24 -15.88 21.13 -33.60
N SER A 25 -15.56 22.30 -33.02
CA SER A 25 -14.23 22.61 -32.53
C SER A 25 -13.88 21.59 -31.45
N TYR A 26 -12.74 20.92 -31.59
CA TYR A 26 -12.27 19.95 -30.61
C TYR A 26 -12.03 20.62 -29.25
N ASP A 27 -12.56 20.02 -28.18
CA ASP A 27 -12.34 20.44 -26.80
C ASP A 27 -11.40 19.45 -26.07
N PRO A 28 -10.13 19.82 -25.80
CA PRO A 28 -9.19 18.98 -25.09
C PRO A 28 -9.56 18.74 -23.62
N HIS A 29 -10.38 19.63 -23.03
CA HIS A 29 -10.83 19.59 -21.63
C HIS A 29 -12.09 18.76 -21.44
N SER A 30 -12.61 18.17 -22.53
CA SER A 30 -13.80 17.32 -22.52
C SER A 30 -13.70 16.16 -21.54
N THR A 31 -14.82 15.88 -20.89
CA THR A 31 -14.95 14.81 -19.90
C THR A 31 -14.73 13.44 -20.54
N VAL A 32 -13.93 12.60 -19.88
CA VAL A 32 -13.79 11.17 -20.21
C VAL A 32 -14.72 10.37 -19.31
N VAL A 33 -15.53 9.49 -19.90
CA VAL A 33 -16.43 8.60 -19.15
C VAL A 33 -15.87 7.18 -19.20
N ILE A 34 -15.68 6.57 -18.03
CA ILE A 34 -15.19 5.19 -17.88
C ILE A 34 -16.27 4.37 -17.15
N GLU A 35 -16.63 3.22 -17.70
CA GLU A 35 -17.51 2.25 -17.05
C GLU A 35 -16.67 1.23 -16.26
N ALA A 36 -16.60 1.38 -14.94
CA ALA A 36 -15.81 0.50 -14.09
C ALA A 36 -16.54 -0.82 -13.78
N HIS A 37 -15.85 -1.94 -13.71
CA HIS A 37 -16.48 -3.24 -13.44
C HIS A 37 -15.50 -4.17 -12.72
N PRO A 38 -15.98 -5.16 -11.94
CA PRO A 38 -15.09 -6.04 -11.16
C PRO A 38 -14.06 -6.80 -12.01
N ASN A 39 -14.37 -7.06 -13.27
CA ASN A 39 -13.51 -7.76 -14.22
C ASN A 39 -12.88 -6.80 -15.23
N MET A 40 -12.71 -5.53 -14.87
CA MET A 40 -12.10 -4.55 -15.76
C MET A 40 -10.75 -5.07 -16.24
N GLU A 41 -10.66 -5.26 -17.56
CA GLU A 41 -9.46 -5.80 -18.17
C GLU A 41 -8.33 -4.77 -18.13
N ARG A 42 -7.10 -5.28 -18.27
CA ARG A 42 -5.90 -4.45 -18.43
C ARG A 42 -6.03 -3.61 -19.72
N PHE A 43 -5.06 -2.74 -19.96
CA PHE A 43 -5.00 -1.90 -21.16
C PHE A 43 -5.53 -2.56 -22.44
N ILE A 44 -6.52 -1.91 -23.06
CA ILE A 44 -7.07 -2.29 -24.35
C ILE A 44 -6.08 -1.87 -25.44
N GLU A 45 -5.50 -2.83 -26.15
CA GLU A 45 -4.39 -2.61 -27.08
C GLU A 45 -4.72 -1.57 -28.16
N GLU A 46 -5.96 -1.57 -28.68
CA GLU A 46 -6.40 -0.59 -29.67
C GLU A 46 -6.37 0.84 -29.13
N LYS A 47 -6.60 1.01 -27.83
CA LYS A 47 -6.66 2.32 -27.14
C LYS A 47 -5.31 2.78 -26.62
N LEU A 48 -4.25 1.97 -26.73
CA LEU A 48 -2.91 2.35 -26.29
C LEU A 48 -2.31 3.46 -27.14
N PRO A 49 -1.60 4.43 -26.54
CA PRO A 49 -0.79 5.40 -27.26
C PRO A 49 0.37 4.75 -28.03
N GLU A 50 0.79 5.35 -29.14
CA GLU A 50 1.88 4.84 -30.01
C GLU A 50 3.20 4.70 -29.26
N TYR A 51 3.51 5.63 -28.34
CA TYR A 51 4.74 5.54 -27.54
C TYR A 51 4.73 4.37 -26.54
N VAL A 52 3.55 3.83 -26.21
CA VAL A 52 3.41 2.61 -25.42
C VAL A 52 3.46 1.40 -26.34
N LYS A 53 2.73 1.42 -27.46
CA LYS A 53 2.66 0.32 -28.45
C LYS A 53 4.01 -0.09 -29.03
N LYS A 54 4.97 0.84 -29.13
CA LYS A 54 6.34 0.51 -29.58
C LYS A 54 7.07 -0.45 -28.65
N TRP A 55 6.60 -0.65 -27.42
CA TRP A 55 7.10 -1.63 -26.47
C TRP A 55 6.20 -2.85 -26.51
N PRO A 56 6.54 -3.94 -27.22
CA PRO A 56 5.66 -5.11 -27.29
C PRO A 56 5.51 -5.74 -25.91
N CYS A 57 4.28 -6.13 -25.57
CA CYS A 57 3.99 -6.83 -24.32
C CYS A 57 4.80 -8.12 -24.26
N ILE A 58 5.51 -8.31 -23.14
CA ILE A 58 6.28 -9.54 -22.91
C ILE A 58 5.32 -10.73 -22.77
N LYS A 59 5.69 -11.85 -23.41
CA LYS A 59 4.93 -13.10 -23.31
C LYS A 59 4.83 -13.57 -21.86
N LYS A 60 3.73 -14.22 -21.51
CA LYS A 60 3.49 -14.68 -20.13
C LYS A 60 4.55 -15.68 -19.64
N ASP A 61 5.15 -16.43 -20.56
CA ASP A 61 6.16 -17.46 -20.36
C ASP A 61 7.59 -16.98 -20.68
N ALA A 62 7.79 -15.67 -20.86
CA ALA A 62 9.14 -15.13 -21.09
C ALA A 62 10.03 -15.41 -19.88
N GLU A 63 11.29 -15.76 -20.17
CA GLU A 63 12.26 -16.00 -19.11
C GLU A 63 12.61 -14.69 -18.39
N PRO A 64 12.92 -14.74 -17.08
CA PRO A 64 13.28 -13.55 -16.30
C PRO A 64 14.39 -12.68 -16.91
N THR A 65 15.37 -13.27 -17.58
CA THR A 65 16.42 -12.52 -18.29
C THR A 65 15.89 -11.65 -19.43
N GLU A 66 14.87 -12.11 -20.16
CA GLU A 66 14.19 -11.32 -21.20
C GLU A 66 13.42 -10.16 -20.57
N ILE A 67 12.69 -10.44 -19.48
CA ILE A 67 11.94 -9.46 -18.68
C ILE A 67 12.89 -8.35 -18.20
N PHE A 68 14.00 -8.72 -17.58
CA PHE A 68 14.97 -7.77 -17.04
C PHE A 68 15.64 -6.95 -18.14
N SER A 69 16.07 -7.58 -19.23
CA SER A 69 16.71 -6.87 -20.35
C SER A 69 15.80 -5.81 -20.94
N ARG A 70 14.51 -6.13 -21.13
CA ARG A 70 13.51 -5.18 -21.62
C ARG A 70 13.25 -4.05 -20.62
N TRP A 71 13.21 -4.36 -19.33
CA TRP A 71 13.07 -3.35 -18.30
C TRP A 71 14.23 -2.35 -18.34
N ILE A 72 15.47 -2.82 -18.49
CA ILE A 72 16.66 -1.97 -18.67
C ILE A 72 16.56 -1.10 -19.94
N ASP A 73 16.11 -1.66 -21.07
CA ASP A 73 15.91 -0.88 -22.30
C ASP A 73 14.92 0.29 -22.09
N ILE A 74 13.84 0.04 -21.34
CA ILE A 74 12.85 1.07 -21.01
C ILE A 74 13.46 2.10 -20.08
N GLN A 75 14.17 1.70 -19.02
CA GLN A 75 14.87 2.63 -18.13
C GLN A 75 15.82 3.52 -18.93
N ASN A 76 16.66 2.93 -19.78
CA ASN A 76 17.60 3.66 -20.64
C ASN A 76 16.88 4.62 -21.60
N TYR A 77 15.76 4.19 -22.18
CA TYR A 77 14.91 5.07 -22.98
C TYR A 77 14.38 6.24 -22.14
N VAL A 78 13.90 5.98 -20.93
CA VAL A 78 13.38 7.04 -20.06
C VAL A 78 14.48 8.02 -19.69
N PHE A 79 15.64 7.56 -19.21
CA PHE A 79 16.78 8.43 -18.90
C PHE A 79 17.28 9.22 -20.11
N SER A 80 17.21 8.65 -21.31
CA SER A 80 17.65 9.33 -22.54
C SER A 80 16.67 10.41 -23.00
N ASN A 81 15.36 10.25 -22.72
CA ASN A 81 14.31 11.14 -23.23
C ASN A 81 13.76 12.09 -22.16
N TYR A 82 13.86 11.74 -20.88
CA TYR A 82 13.39 12.48 -19.72
C TYR A 82 14.59 12.85 -18.82
N ARG A 83 15.20 14.03 -19.04
CA ARG A 83 16.31 14.53 -18.21
C ARG A 83 15.81 15.19 -16.92
N GLU A 84 16.58 15.04 -15.85
CA GLU A 84 16.33 15.54 -14.48
C GLU A 84 16.19 17.06 -14.36
N SER A 85 16.73 17.84 -15.31
CA SER A 85 16.88 19.29 -15.21
C SER A 85 15.60 20.12 -15.46
N SER A 86 14.44 19.49 -15.65
CA SER A 86 13.27 20.15 -16.24
C SER A 86 11.96 19.85 -15.50
N LEU A 87 11.94 20.02 -14.17
CA LEU A 87 10.68 20.18 -13.45
C LEU A 87 10.16 21.62 -13.65
N TYR A 88 8.83 21.79 -13.63
CA TYR A 88 8.07 23.04 -13.75
C TYR A 88 7.64 23.47 -15.17
N VAL A 89 6.57 22.84 -15.67
CA VAL A 89 5.53 23.58 -16.40
C VAL A 89 4.30 23.64 -15.50
N VAL A 90 4.21 24.68 -14.67
CA VAL A 90 3.03 24.92 -13.82
C VAL A 90 2.10 25.89 -14.55
N GLY A 91 0.85 25.50 -14.77
CA GLY A 91 -0.27 26.42 -15.03
C GLY A 91 -0.82 26.53 -16.45
N GLN A 92 -0.35 25.74 -17.42
CA GLN A 92 -0.87 25.77 -18.82
C GLN A 92 -1.14 24.37 -19.42
N GLY A 93 -1.12 23.33 -18.59
CA GLY A 93 -1.42 21.96 -19.03
C GLY A 93 -2.89 21.77 -19.45
N ILE A 94 -3.16 20.70 -20.19
CA ILE A 94 -4.54 20.29 -20.46
C ILE A 94 -5.08 19.53 -19.25
N SER A 95 -6.15 20.06 -18.65
CA SER A 95 -6.91 19.40 -17.58
C SER A 95 -8.25 18.90 -18.10
N PHE A 96 -8.64 17.69 -17.71
CA PHE A 96 -9.96 17.12 -18.05
C PHE A 96 -10.49 16.32 -16.88
N THR A 97 -11.81 16.14 -16.85
CA THR A 97 -12.50 15.38 -15.81
C THR A 97 -12.72 13.94 -16.27
N VAL A 98 -12.50 12.99 -15.36
CA VAL A 98 -12.92 11.60 -15.52
C VAL A 98 -14.17 11.36 -14.68
N LYS A 99 -15.22 10.79 -15.28
CA LYS A 99 -16.43 10.34 -14.58
C LYS A 99 -16.55 8.83 -14.64
N VAL A 100 -16.90 8.23 -13.51
CA VAL A 100 -17.18 6.81 -13.34
C VAL A 100 -18.61 6.65 -12.80
N PRO A 101 -19.64 6.74 -13.66
CA PRO A 101 -21.02 6.93 -13.20
C PRO A 101 -21.53 5.81 -12.29
N ASN A 102 -21.20 4.56 -12.63
CA ASN A 102 -21.64 3.38 -11.89
C ASN A 102 -20.91 3.15 -10.55
N ARG A 103 -19.86 3.92 -10.27
CA ARG A 103 -19.17 3.95 -8.98
C ARG A 103 -19.33 5.29 -8.25
N ASN A 104 -20.12 6.21 -8.81
CA ASN A 104 -20.34 7.56 -8.27
C ASN A 104 -19.02 8.29 -7.94
N ALA A 105 -18.04 8.22 -8.86
CA ALA A 105 -16.74 8.86 -8.70
C ALA A 105 -16.46 9.83 -9.83
N GLU A 106 -15.79 10.94 -9.49
CA GLU A 106 -15.36 11.98 -10.42
C GLU A 106 -14.02 12.54 -9.94
N PHE A 107 -13.06 12.67 -10.84
CA PHE A 107 -11.74 13.22 -10.51
C PHE A 107 -11.09 13.89 -11.74
N PRO A 108 -10.34 14.98 -11.55
CA PRO A 108 -9.57 15.63 -12.60
C PRO A 108 -8.24 14.92 -12.86
N ILE A 109 -7.82 14.95 -14.13
CA ILE A 109 -6.45 14.64 -14.55
C ILE A 109 -5.87 15.88 -15.25
N THR A 110 -4.68 16.28 -14.84
CA THR A 110 -3.92 17.39 -15.45
C THR A 110 -2.67 16.85 -16.11
N MET A 111 -2.51 17.12 -17.40
CA MET A 111 -1.33 16.74 -18.19
C MET A 111 -0.47 17.97 -18.46
N ASN A 112 0.55 18.20 -17.63
CA ASN A 112 1.35 19.44 -17.63
C ASN A 112 2.17 19.66 -18.91
N GLU A 113 2.52 18.57 -19.59
CA GLU A 113 3.35 18.61 -20.79
C GLU A 113 2.56 18.87 -22.07
N TYR A 114 1.23 18.93 -22.01
CA TYR A 114 0.39 19.10 -23.19
C TYR A 114 -0.30 20.46 -23.18
N ARG A 115 -0.33 21.14 -24.33
CA ARG A 115 -1.12 22.37 -24.52
C ARG A 115 -1.91 22.32 -25.80
N PHE A 116 -3.07 22.97 -25.79
CA PHE A 116 -3.91 23.16 -26.97
C PHE A 116 -3.75 24.59 -27.48
N LEU A 117 -3.19 24.75 -28.67
CA LEU A 117 -2.88 26.04 -29.28
C LEU A 117 -3.24 25.98 -30.76
N ASN A 118 -3.95 26.99 -31.28
CA ASN A 118 -4.31 27.09 -32.70
C ASN A 118 -4.94 25.80 -33.26
N GLU A 119 -5.92 25.24 -32.54
CA GLU A 119 -6.62 24.00 -32.89
C GLU A 119 -5.75 22.73 -32.96
N LYS A 120 -4.54 22.77 -32.39
CA LYS A 120 -3.57 21.68 -32.37
C LYS A 120 -3.11 21.36 -30.95
N ILE A 121 -2.73 20.10 -30.73
CA ILE A 121 -2.15 19.64 -29.47
C ILE A 121 -0.64 19.58 -29.61
N PHE A 122 0.06 20.16 -28.64
CA PHE A 122 1.51 20.16 -28.59
C PHE A 122 1.99 19.53 -27.29
N TYR A 123 2.95 18.61 -27.40
CA TYR A 123 3.73 18.05 -26.32
C TYR A 123 5.01 18.88 -26.13
N PHE A 124 5.24 19.35 -24.91
CA PHE A 124 6.39 20.17 -24.53
C PHE A 124 7.22 19.43 -23.49
N HIS A 125 8.43 19.05 -23.87
CA HIS A 125 9.36 18.39 -22.95
C HIS A 125 10.81 18.74 -23.29
N ASN A 126 11.64 19.05 -22.27
CA ASN A 126 13.07 19.39 -22.42
C ASN A 126 13.37 20.43 -23.52
N GLY A 127 12.53 21.45 -23.65
CA GLY A 127 12.68 22.49 -24.68
C GLY A 127 12.35 22.03 -26.11
N GLN A 128 11.90 20.79 -26.27
CA GLN A 128 11.33 20.27 -27.52
C GLN A 128 9.82 20.49 -27.53
N THR A 129 9.32 20.83 -28.71
CA THR A 129 7.89 20.96 -28.99
C THR A 129 7.54 20.02 -30.12
N GLN A 130 6.60 19.11 -29.88
CA GLN A 130 6.12 18.16 -30.88
C GLN A 130 4.61 18.29 -31.03
N GLU A 131 4.12 18.39 -32.27
CA GLU A 131 2.68 18.28 -32.55
C GLU A 131 2.22 16.84 -32.35
N VAL A 132 1.14 16.67 -31.58
CA VAL A 132 0.48 15.38 -31.33
C VAL A 132 -0.89 15.44 -31.98
N SER A 133 -1.27 14.39 -32.72
CA SER A 133 -2.60 14.35 -33.33
C SER A 133 -3.69 14.28 -32.24
N ILE A 134 -4.85 14.87 -32.50
CA ILE A 134 -6.00 14.81 -31.58
C ILE A 134 -6.37 13.35 -31.25
N GLN A 135 -6.35 12.48 -32.26
CA GLN A 135 -6.63 11.05 -32.09
C GLN A 135 -5.64 10.38 -31.12
N GLU A 136 -4.36 10.73 -31.21
CA GLU A 136 -3.34 10.19 -30.31
C GLU A 136 -3.49 10.74 -28.90
N PHE A 137 -3.77 12.03 -28.75
CA PHE A 137 -4.01 12.63 -27.44
C PHE A 137 -5.25 12.06 -26.74
N GLU A 138 -6.34 11.78 -27.47
CA GLU A 138 -7.52 11.12 -26.91
C GLU A 138 -7.23 9.69 -26.42
N LYS A 139 -6.36 8.93 -27.11
CA LYS A 139 -5.88 7.63 -26.60
C LYS A 139 -5.11 7.80 -25.29
N ILE A 140 -4.27 8.83 -25.18
CA ILE A 140 -3.51 9.14 -23.96
C ILE A 140 -4.45 9.48 -22.80
N LYS A 141 -5.43 10.37 -23.03
CA LYS A 141 -6.48 10.71 -22.05
C LYS A 141 -7.22 9.47 -21.57
N PHE A 142 -7.73 8.67 -22.50
CA PHE A 142 -8.48 7.45 -22.19
C PHE A 142 -7.62 6.46 -21.41
N THR A 143 -6.37 6.23 -21.83
CA THR A 143 -5.49 5.23 -21.22
C THR A 143 -5.15 5.58 -19.76
N TRP A 144 -4.84 6.84 -19.47
CA TRP A 144 -4.63 7.29 -18.10
C TRP A 144 -5.90 7.19 -17.26
N ALA A 145 -7.04 7.67 -17.77
CA ALA A 145 -8.33 7.57 -17.08
C ALA A 145 -8.68 6.11 -16.75
N ASN A 146 -8.55 5.21 -17.73
CA ASN A 146 -8.79 3.78 -17.57
C ASN A 146 -7.86 3.17 -16.52
N LYS A 147 -6.57 3.53 -16.53
CA LYS A 147 -5.60 2.93 -15.61
C LYS A 147 -5.84 3.28 -14.14
N ILE A 148 -6.21 4.53 -13.88
CA ILE A 148 -6.56 4.96 -12.52
C ILE A 148 -7.78 4.19 -12.02
N VAL A 149 -8.82 4.10 -12.85
CA VAL A 149 -10.05 3.34 -12.54
C VAL A 149 -9.79 1.84 -12.34
N GLU A 150 -9.00 1.23 -13.22
CA GLU A 150 -8.62 -0.19 -13.14
C GLU A 150 -7.90 -0.50 -11.82
N SER A 151 -7.02 0.40 -11.37
CA SER A 151 -6.26 0.21 -10.13
C SER A 151 -7.15 0.39 -8.90
N ALA A 152 -8.07 1.35 -8.92
CA ALA A 152 -9.06 1.52 -7.87
C ALA A 152 -10.01 0.30 -7.76
N GLU A 153 -10.45 -0.27 -8.90
CA GLU A 153 -11.21 -1.53 -8.92
C GLU A 153 -10.40 -2.67 -8.30
N TYR A 154 -9.15 -2.84 -8.73
CA TYR A 154 -8.27 -3.87 -8.19
C TYR A 154 -8.08 -3.73 -6.67
N LEU A 155 -7.77 -2.52 -6.18
CA LEU A 155 -7.56 -2.26 -4.75
C LEU A 155 -8.83 -2.51 -3.94
N THR A 156 -9.99 -2.11 -4.46
CA THR A 156 -11.28 -2.38 -3.83
C THR A 156 -11.50 -3.88 -3.70
N ASN A 157 -11.32 -4.63 -4.77
CA ASN A 157 -11.50 -6.09 -4.78
C ASN A 157 -10.50 -6.78 -3.85
N LEU A 158 -9.22 -6.36 -3.87
CA LEU A 158 -8.18 -6.92 -3.03
C LEU A 158 -8.46 -6.76 -1.54
N THR A 159 -9.10 -5.65 -1.15
CA THR A 159 -9.32 -5.29 0.26
C THR A 159 -10.77 -5.42 0.72
N THR A 160 -11.65 -5.99 -0.12
CA THR A 160 -13.10 -6.09 0.17
C THR A 160 -13.38 -6.79 1.50
N ASP A 161 -12.57 -7.76 1.89
CA ASP A 161 -12.72 -8.54 3.14
C ASP A 161 -11.82 -8.05 4.30
N ALA A 162 -11.02 -7.00 4.09
CA ALA A 162 -10.01 -6.57 5.06
C ALA A 162 -10.63 -6.17 6.41
N ARG A 163 -11.74 -5.44 6.39
CA ARG A 163 -12.48 -5.08 7.60
C ARG A 163 -12.96 -6.32 8.35
N ASP A 164 -13.58 -7.26 7.64
CA ASP A 164 -14.19 -8.44 8.27
C ASP A 164 -13.10 -9.33 8.88
N LYS A 165 -11.90 -9.39 8.27
CA LYS A 165 -10.70 -10.03 8.86
C LYS A 165 -10.25 -9.33 10.15
N VAL A 166 -10.22 -7.99 10.18
CA VAL A 166 -9.87 -7.22 11.41
C VAL A 166 -10.89 -7.46 12.52
N VAL A 167 -12.20 -7.37 12.21
CA VAL A 167 -13.26 -7.59 13.20
C VAL A 167 -13.15 -9.00 13.80
N LYS A 168 -13.03 -10.02 12.95
CA LYS A 168 -12.86 -11.41 13.41
C LYS A 168 -11.63 -11.59 14.28
N LYS A 169 -10.54 -10.86 13.99
CA LYS A 169 -9.32 -10.89 14.78
C LYS A 169 -9.53 -10.30 16.17
N ILE A 170 -10.20 -9.15 16.26
CA ILE A 170 -10.53 -8.50 17.54
C ILE A 170 -11.49 -9.38 18.36
N GLU A 171 -12.54 -9.92 17.73
CA GLU A 171 -13.49 -10.82 18.39
C GLU A 171 -12.78 -12.04 18.99
N GLY A 172 -11.90 -12.69 18.22
CA GLY A 172 -11.10 -13.80 18.70
C GLY A 172 -10.25 -13.44 19.92
N GLN A 173 -9.63 -12.25 19.93
CA GLN A 173 -8.85 -11.76 21.08
C GLN A 173 -9.76 -11.54 22.30
N LEU A 174 -10.90 -10.86 22.13
CA LEU A 174 -11.83 -10.58 23.23
C LEU A 174 -12.48 -11.84 23.81
N ILE A 175 -12.69 -12.89 23.00
CA ILE A 175 -13.20 -14.19 23.46
C ILE A 175 -12.17 -14.88 24.35
N ILE A 176 -10.89 -14.89 23.95
CA ILE A 176 -9.80 -15.46 24.75
C ILE A 176 -9.73 -14.79 26.13
N PHE A 177 -9.99 -13.49 26.22
CA PHE A 177 -9.99 -12.74 27.48
C PHE A 177 -11.29 -12.79 28.27
N GLY A 178 -12.32 -13.49 27.77
CA GLY A 178 -13.63 -13.57 28.42
C GLY A 178 -14.42 -12.26 28.42
N THR A 179 -13.97 -11.23 27.67
CA THR A 179 -14.67 -9.95 27.49
C THR A 179 -15.83 -10.09 26.50
N LEU A 180 -15.70 -11.01 25.55
CA LEU A 180 -16.73 -11.38 24.58
C LEU A 180 -17.06 -12.86 24.75
N LYS A 181 -18.34 -13.26 24.71
CA LYS A 181 -18.69 -14.69 24.71
C LYS A 181 -18.61 -15.21 23.27
N ALA A 182 -18.31 -16.50 23.14
CA ALA A 182 -18.36 -17.15 21.83
C ALA A 182 -19.78 -17.02 21.23
N GLY A 183 -19.88 -16.44 20.03
CA GLY A 183 -21.15 -16.18 19.34
C GLY A 183 -21.74 -14.79 19.58
N ASP A 184 -21.19 -13.99 20.50
CA ASP A 184 -21.52 -12.56 20.59
C ASP A 184 -20.85 -11.78 19.44
N SER A 185 -21.54 -10.78 18.90
CA SER A 185 -20.99 -9.84 17.91
C SER A 185 -20.33 -8.64 18.59
N LEU A 186 -19.10 -8.32 18.19
CA LEU A 186 -18.42 -7.09 18.62
C LEU A 186 -19.21 -5.85 18.18
N GLU A 187 -19.75 -5.85 16.95
CA GLU A 187 -20.49 -4.72 16.39
C GLU A 187 -21.75 -4.41 17.20
N GLU A 188 -22.49 -5.45 17.60
CA GLU A 188 -23.68 -5.31 18.44
C GLU A 188 -23.35 -4.78 19.85
N LYS A 189 -22.15 -5.09 20.36
CA LYS A 189 -21.69 -4.52 21.63
C LYS A 189 -21.29 -3.06 21.49
N LEU A 190 -20.53 -2.72 20.46
CA LEU A 190 -20.09 -1.33 20.22
C LEU A 190 -21.28 -0.40 19.96
N ALA A 191 -22.28 -0.84 19.20
CA ALA A 191 -23.50 -0.08 18.94
C ALA A 191 -24.31 0.25 20.20
N LYS A 192 -24.09 -0.47 21.32
CA LYS A 192 -24.74 -0.21 22.62
C LYS A 192 -23.99 0.82 23.48
N ILE A 193 -22.73 1.14 23.15
CA ILE A 193 -21.91 2.11 23.90
C ILE A 193 -22.37 3.53 23.57
N ASP A 194 -22.39 3.86 22.28
CA ASP A 194 -22.96 5.10 21.77
C ASP A 194 -23.52 4.85 20.37
N SER A 195 -24.84 4.95 20.21
CA SER A 195 -25.50 4.76 18.92
C SER A 195 -25.16 5.85 17.90
N ASN A 196 -24.53 6.95 18.33
CA ASN A 196 -24.17 8.07 17.47
C ASN A 196 -22.74 7.95 16.89
N ILE A 197 -21.89 7.08 17.44
CA ILE A 197 -20.53 6.87 16.95
C ILE A 197 -20.49 5.53 16.20
N PRO A 198 -20.11 5.52 14.91
CA PRO A 198 -19.90 4.29 14.18
C PRO A 198 -18.90 3.37 14.91
N ALA A 199 -19.23 2.08 15.02
CA ALA A 199 -18.42 1.09 15.75
C ALA A 199 -16.96 1.02 15.27
N ASP A 200 -16.73 1.31 13.98
CA ASP A 200 -15.42 1.41 13.36
C ASP A 200 -14.57 2.60 13.85
N GLU A 201 -15.20 3.70 14.26
CA GLU A 201 -14.51 4.86 14.85
C GLU A 201 -14.04 4.61 16.29
N LEU A 202 -14.65 3.65 17.01
CA LEU A 202 -14.32 3.35 18.40
C LEU A 202 -13.05 2.48 18.57
N MET A 203 -12.66 1.69 17.54
CA MET A 203 -11.60 0.67 17.68
C MET A 203 -10.55 0.67 16.56
N PHE A 204 -10.34 1.78 15.84
CA PHE A 204 -9.42 1.85 14.68
C PHE A 204 -9.68 0.75 13.62
N ILE A 205 -10.91 0.25 13.55
CA ILE A 205 -11.29 -0.75 12.56
C ILE A 205 -11.42 -0.01 11.23
N PRO A 206 -10.70 -0.40 10.16
CA PRO A 206 -10.87 0.25 8.88
C PRO A 206 -12.32 0.04 8.38
N PRO A 207 -13.00 1.07 7.86
CA PRO A 207 -14.32 0.92 7.26
C PRO A 207 -14.26 -0.04 6.07
N LYS A 208 -15.43 -0.51 5.61
CA LYS A 208 -15.51 -1.31 4.38
C LYS A 208 -15.01 -0.45 3.22
N PRO A 209 -13.92 -0.86 2.53
CA PRO A 209 -13.34 -0.03 1.49
C PRO A 209 -14.30 0.12 0.32
N LYS A 210 -14.40 1.34 -0.18
CA LYS A 210 -15.18 1.71 -1.35
C LYS A 210 -14.23 2.05 -2.49
N PHE A 211 -14.74 1.91 -3.71
CA PHE A 211 -14.03 2.36 -4.91
C PHE A 211 -13.52 3.80 -4.80
N THR A 212 -14.35 4.70 -4.27
CA THR A 212 -14.02 6.11 -4.03
C THR A 212 -12.88 6.33 -3.03
N ASP A 213 -12.55 5.32 -2.21
CA ASP A 213 -11.46 5.37 -1.21
C ASP A 213 -10.09 5.12 -1.84
N PHE A 214 -10.04 4.75 -3.13
CA PHE A 214 -8.81 4.66 -3.92
C PHE A 214 -8.72 5.71 -5.04
N ILE A 215 -9.82 6.42 -5.33
CA ILE A 215 -9.83 7.47 -6.35
C ILE A 215 -9.16 8.75 -5.83
N PRO A 216 -8.07 9.24 -6.45
CA PRO A 216 -7.39 10.46 -6.03
C PRO A 216 -8.29 11.69 -6.19
N LYS A 217 -8.01 12.75 -5.42
CA LYS A 217 -8.69 14.05 -5.60
C LYS A 217 -8.26 14.73 -6.89
N GLU A 218 -7.02 14.49 -7.32
CA GLU A 218 -6.45 14.98 -8.57
C GLU A 218 -5.30 14.06 -8.98
N VAL A 219 -5.15 13.86 -10.30
CA VAL A 219 -4.00 13.20 -10.88
C VAL A 219 -3.21 14.18 -11.73
N VAL A 220 -1.91 14.25 -11.52
CA VAL A 220 -1.02 15.08 -12.32
C VAL A 220 -0.06 14.19 -13.10
N ILE A 221 -0.14 14.25 -14.42
CA ILE A 221 0.79 13.54 -15.31
C ILE A 221 1.91 14.50 -15.68
N SER A 222 3.10 14.23 -15.16
CA SER A 222 4.29 15.04 -15.35
C SER A 222 5.54 14.19 -15.10
N PRO A 223 6.62 14.38 -15.88
CA PRO A 223 7.91 13.82 -15.53
C PRO A 223 8.34 14.30 -14.16
N MET A 224 8.99 13.40 -13.44
CA MET A 224 9.50 13.59 -12.09
C MET A 224 10.88 12.94 -12.01
N GLY A 225 11.83 13.65 -11.44
CA GLY A 225 13.17 13.16 -11.17
C GLY A 225 13.78 13.88 -9.98
N GLY A 226 14.76 13.24 -9.35
CA GLY A 226 15.71 13.86 -8.43
C GLY A 226 17.13 13.46 -8.84
N ASP A 227 18.16 14.08 -8.24
CA ASP A 227 19.58 13.85 -8.59
C ASP A 227 19.93 12.35 -8.70
N GLY A 228 20.01 11.83 -9.93
CA GLY A 228 20.34 10.45 -10.24
C GLY A 228 19.22 9.41 -10.12
N TYR A 229 17.95 9.78 -9.92
CA TYR A 229 16.84 8.84 -9.72
C TYR A 229 15.57 9.19 -10.50
N LEU A 230 15.00 8.18 -11.16
CA LEU A 230 13.70 8.23 -11.82
C LEU A 230 12.57 7.89 -10.83
N ILE A 231 11.57 8.78 -10.73
CA ILE A 231 10.39 8.59 -9.89
C ILE A 231 9.18 8.38 -10.80
N PHE A 232 8.61 7.17 -10.79
CA PHE A 232 7.45 6.84 -11.64
C PHE A 232 6.12 7.35 -11.07
N GLY A 233 6.01 7.48 -9.75
CA GLY A 233 4.80 7.88 -9.04
C GLY A 233 5.15 8.60 -7.74
N LEU A 234 4.27 9.48 -7.29
CA LEU A 234 4.37 10.13 -5.99
C LEU A 234 2.98 10.54 -5.48
N SER A 235 2.57 9.95 -4.35
CA SER A 235 1.36 10.31 -3.63
C SER A 235 1.64 11.35 -2.54
N LEU A 236 0.98 12.51 -2.64
CA LEU A 236 0.96 13.51 -1.59
C LEU A 236 -0.21 13.21 -0.64
N ALA A 237 0.07 12.42 0.40
CA ALA A 237 -0.93 11.83 1.30
C ALA A 237 -1.98 12.83 1.82
N ASP A 238 -1.60 14.08 2.08
CA ASP A 238 -2.49 15.09 2.68
C ASP A 238 -3.34 15.86 1.68
N SER A 239 -2.83 16.06 0.46
CA SER A 239 -3.58 16.78 -0.58
C SER A 239 -4.52 15.85 -1.34
N GLY A 240 -4.26 14.54 -1.34
CA GLY A 240 -4.97 13.56 -2.16
C GLY A 240 -4.61 13.67 -3.65
N ILE A 241 -3.54 14.38 -3.97
CA ILE A 241 -2.97 14.53 -5.31
C ILE A 241 -1.96 13.42 -5.54
N ILE A 242 -2.05 12.75 -6.68
CA ILE A 242 -1.05 11.78 -7.11
C ILE A 242 -0.39 12.26 -8.38
N TYR A 243 0.94 12.26 -8.39
CA TYR A 243 1.73 12.51 -9.57
C TYR A 243 2.14 11.19 -10.23
N TYR A 244 2.09 11.13 -11.55
CA TYR A 244 2.66 10.03 -12.32
C TYR A 244 3.56 10.54 -13.42
N HIS A 245 4.69 9.86 -13.57
CA HIS A 245 5.55 10.01 -14.72
C HIS A 245 4.85 9.42 -15.97
N PRO A 246 4.87 10.08 -17.14
CA PRO A 246 4.31 9.55 -18.38
C PRO A 246 4.73 8.10 -18.68
N ALA A 247 6.01 7.81 -18.46
CA ALA A 247 6.59 6.47 -18.64
C ALA A 247 6.08 5.38 -17.67
N ALA A 248 5.34 5.70 -16.62
CA ALA A 248 4.77 4.69 -15.73
C ALA A 248 3.81 3.75 -16.49
N LEU A 249 3.09 4.25 -17.51
CA LEU A 249 2.26 3.42 -18.38
C LEU A 249 3.06 2.35 -19.13
N ILE A 250 4.28 2.65 -19.57
CA ILE A 250 5.15 1.66 -20.24
C ILE A 250 5.53 0.56 -19.25
N ASN A 251 5.91 0.95 -18.02
CA ASN A 251 6.29 0.03 -16.95
C ASN A 251 5.15 -0.92 -16.58
N GLU A 252 3.93 -0.39 -16.47
CA GLU A 252 2.75 -1.14 -16.10
C GLU A 252 2.18 -1.99 -17.24
N TYR A 253 2.20 -1.49 -18.48
CA TYR A 253 1.79 -2.25 -19.66
C TYR A 253 2.61 -3.52 -19.80
N ASN A 254 3.93 -3.41 -19.56
CA ASN A 254 4.85 -4.54 -19.56
C ASN A 254 4.89 -5.32 -18.23
N LYS A 255 4.11 -4.93 -17.22
CA LYS A 255 4.00 -5.61 -15.92
C LYS A 255 5.31 -5.68 -15.13
N PHE A 256 6.23 -4.73 -15.34
CA PHE A 256 7.50 -4.65 -14.61
C PHE A 256 7.37 -4.00 -13.23
N GLY A 257 6.28 -3.27 -13.02
CA GLY A 257 5.87 -2.69 -11.74
C GLY A 257 4.41 -2.23 -11.82
N ASP A 258 3.85 -1.80 -10.70
CA ASP A 258 2.45 -1.38 -10.61
C ASP A 258 2.31 -0.06 -9.83
N THR A 259 2.82 1.01 -10.44
CA THR A 259 2.93 2.34 -9.85
C THR A 259 1.58 2.90 -9.45
N SER A 260 0.55 2.81 -10.29
CA SER A 260 -0.77 3.38 -10.02
C SER A 260 -1.46 2.74 -8.83
N THR A 261 -1.33 1.42 -8.67
CA THR A 261 -1.82 0.69 -7.49
C THR A 261 -1.07 1.12 -6.24
N HIS A 262 0.26 1.21 -6.34
CA HIS A 262 1.15 1.62 -5.26
C HIS A 262 0.77 3.02 -4.73
N GLU A 263 0.66 4.00 -5.62
CA GLU A 263 0.35 5.38 -5.22
C GLU A 263 -1.10 5.57 -4.75
N GLN A 264 -2.06 4.84 -5.34
CA GLN A 264 -3.46 4.88 -4.88
C GLN A 264 -3.65 4.19 -3.54
N TRP A 265 -2.80 3.21 -3.20
CA TRP A 265 -2.76 2.64 -1.86
C TRP A 265 -2.31 3.68 -0.82
N HIS A 266 -1.25 4.44 -1.12
CA HIS A 266 -0.82 5.56 -0.27
C HIS A 266 -1.90 6.60 -0.04
N ARG A 267 -2.79 6.81 -1.02
CA ARG A 267 -3.89 7.76 -0.92
C ARG A 267 -5.00 7.29 0.03
N ASN A 268 -5.14 5.99 0.26
CA ASN A 268 -6.25 5.49 1.08
C ASN A 268 -6.08 5.92 2.54
N ILE A 269 -6.87 6.91 2.98
CA ILE A 269 -6.78 7.48 4.32
C ILE A 269 -7.10 6.48 5.43
N HIS A 270 -7.91 5.47 5.14
CA HIS A 270 -8.33 4.46 6.11
C HIS A 270 -7.26 3.40 6.37
N PHE A 271 -6.39 3.14 5.39
CA PHE A 271 -5.30 2.18 5.52
C PHE A 271 -3.93 2.84 5.74
N GLN A 272 -3.69 4.02 5.16
CA GLN A 272 -2.39 4.70 5.18
C GLN A 272 -2.47 6.19 5.55
N GLY A 273 -3.57 6.65 6.15
CA GLY A 273 -3.67 8.02 6.66
C GLY A 273 -2.54 8.36 7.63
N LEU A 274 -2.19 9.65 7.76
CA LEU A 274 -1.00 10.15 8.46
C LEU A 274 -0.69 9.47 9.81
N LEU A 275 -1.70 9.30 10.67
CA LEU A 275 -1.51 8.66 11.97
C LEU A 275 -1.06 7.20 11.81
N LEU A 276 -1.79 6.41 11.03
CA LEU A 276 -1.45 5.03 10.76
C LEU A 276 -0.11 4.92 10.03
N GLY A 277 0.10 5.74 8.98
CA GLY A 277 1.35 5.79 8.21
C GLY A 277 2.58 6.24 9.02
N SER A 278 2.40 6.78 10.22
CA SER A 278 3.50 7.06 11.15
C SER A 278 3.94 5.82 11.95
N PHE A 279 3.07 4.83 12.10
CA PHE A 279 3.30 3.64 12.90
C PHE A 279 4.07 2.55 12.16
N PHE A 280 4.22 2.64 10.84
CA PHE A 280 4.89 1.64 10.02
C PHE A 280 5.51 2.28 8.77
N ASP A 281 6.29 1.50 8.02
CA ASP A 281 6.79 1.91 6.71
C ASP A 281 5.71 1.75 5.62
N LYS A 282 5.10 2.88 5.22
CA LYS A 282 4.01 2.90 4.24
C LYS A 282 4.39 2.34 2.87
N GLU A 283 5.64 2.53 2.48
CA GLU A 283 6.19 2.12 1.17
C GLU A 283 6.38 0.60 1.11
N LEU A 284 6.79 0.01 2.24
CA LEU A 284 6.88 -1.43 2.38
C LEU A 284 5.51 -2.09 2.14
N TRP A 285 4.43 -1.54 2.72
CA TRP A 285 3.09 -2.08 2.52
C TRP A 285 2.59 -1.88 1.10
N ALA A 286 2.76 -0.68 0.53
CA ALA A 286 2.35 -0.40 -0.85
C ALA A 286 2.98 -1.40 -1.84
N SER A 287 4.25 -1.79 -1.59
CA SER A 287 4.95 -2.80 -2.37
C SER A 287 4.35 -4.22 -2.34
N TYR A 288 3.52 -4.56 -1.34
CA TYR A 288 2.82 -5.84 -1.26
C TYR A 288 1.43 -5.81 -1.87
N ILE A 289 0.88 -4.61 -2.06
CA ILE A 289 -0.42 -4.39 -2.67
C ILE A 289 -0.35 -4.38 -4.20
N GLU A 290 0.83 -4.09 -4.78
CA GLU A 290 1.14 -4.17 -6.21
C GLU A 290 0.62 -5.47 -6.87
N ARG A 291 0.23 -5.40 -8.15
CA ARG A 291 -0.21 -6.57 -8.94
C ARG A 291 0.93 -7.33 -9.61
N TYR A 292 2.01 -6.63 -9.98
CA TYR A 292 3.08 -7.14 -10.86
C TYR A 292 4.46 -6.68 -10.38
N GLY A 293 5.51 -7.21 -11.00
CA GLY A 293 6.90 -6.78 -10.73
C GLY A 293 7.45 -7.26 -9.39
N TYR A 294 6.93 -8.35 -8.83
CA TYR A 294 7.27 -8.78 -7.47
C TYR A 294 8.77 -9.04 -7.27
N ALA A 295 9.39 -9.89 -8.09
CA ALA A 295 10.82 -10.16 -7.96
C ALA A 295 11.66 -8.90 -8.15
N ASN A 296 11.36 -8.10 -9.19
CA ASN A 296 12.04 -6.83 -9.46
C ASN A 296 12.00 -5.89 -8.24
N SER A 297 10.80 -5.66 -7.69
CA SER A 297 10.60 -4.83 -6.50
C SER A 297 11.33 -5.40 -5.29
N MET A 298 11.25 -6.72 -5.02
CA MET A 298 11.93 -7.34 -3.88
C MET A 298 13.46 -7.25 -3.95
N MET A 299 14.02 -7.43 -5.16
CA MET A 299 15.47 -7.36 -5.39
C MET A 299 15.97 -5.92 -5.33
N PHE A 300 15.40 -5.03 -6.14
CA PHE A 300 16.03 -3.75 -6.43
C PHE A 300 15.43 -2.56 -5.67
N HIS A 301 14.22 -2.68 -5.12
CA HIS A 301 13.61 -1.56 -4.40
C HIS A 301 14.28 -1.37 -3.01
N PRO A 302 14.69 -0.14 -2.64
CA PRO A 302 15.33 0.13 -1.36
C PRO A 302 14.46 -0.26 -0.16
N TYR A 303 13.16 0.05 -0.20
CA TYR A 303 12.20 -0.28 0.87
C TYR A 303 12.02 -1.78 1.12
N GLN A 304 12.47 -2.65 0.22
CA GLN A 304 12.42 -4.11 0.39
C GLN A 304 13.63 -4.68 1.14
N ALA A 305 14.57 -3.84 1.59
CA ALA A 305 15.71 -4.29 2.38
C ALA A 305 15.33 -5.05 3.68
N PRO A 306 14.30 -4.65 4.45
CA PRO A 306 13.76 -5.45 5.56
C PRO A 306 13.31 -6.83 5.11
N THR A 307 12.56 -6.90 4.01
CA THR A 307 12.05 -8.16 3.46
C THR A 307 13.17 -9.11 3.05
N ARG A 308 14.22 -8.61 2.38
CA ARG A 308 15.37 -9.44 1.99
C ARG A 308 16.05 -10.08 3.20
N LYS A 309 16.15 -9.36 4.32
CA LYS A 309 16.66 -9.92 5.58
C LYS A 309 15.75 -11.00 6.15
N ILE A 310 14.43 -10.80 6.09
CA ILE A 310 13.47 -11.80 6.55
C ILE A 310 13.54 -13.07 5.69
N ALA A 311 13.63 -12.93 4.37
CA ALA A 311 13.81 -14.04 3.44
C ALA A 311 15.02 -14.89 3.81
N ARG A 312 16.18 -14.26 3.99
CA ARG A 312 17.39 -14.95 4.44
C ARG A 312 17.18 -15.76 5.72
N VAL A 313 16.50 -15.19 6.71
CA VAL A 313 16.30 -15.85 8.02
C VAL A 313 15.27 -16.96 7.95
N THR A 314 14.19 -16.80 7.17
CA THR A 314 13.02 -17.68 7.20
C THR A 314 12.99 -18.73 6.08
N THR A 315 13.75 -18.52 5.01
CA THR A 315 13.85 -19.47 3.89
C THR A 315 15.29 -19.96 3.66
N GLY A 316 16.28 -19.29 4.26
CA GLY A 316 17.70 -19.55 4.01
C GLY A 316 18.23 -18.92 2.72
N PHE A 317 17.37 -18.34 1.88
CA PHE A 317 17.75 -17.72 0.61
C PHE A 317 18.21 -16.27 0.81
N ASP A 318 19.50 -16.00 0.57
CA ASP A 318 20.07 -14.65 0.66
C ASP A 318 19.92 -13.92 -0.69
N ILE A 319 18.83 -13.17 -0.83
CA ILE A 319 18.52 -12.38 -2.04
C ILE A 319 19.63 -11.35 -2.32
N GLN A 320 20.26 -10.78 -1.28
CA GLN A 320 21.31 -9.79 -1.48
C GLN A 320 22.57 -10.44 -2.06
N LYS A 321 22.92 -11.64 -1.59
CA LYS A 321 23.99 -12.43 -2.19
C LYS A 321 23.64 -12.85 -3.62
N ALA A 322 22.42 -13.32 -3.85
CA ALA A 322 21.94 -13.68 -5.18
C ALA A 322 22.09 -12.53 -6.18
N MET A 323 21.73 -11.30 -5.79
CA MET A 323 21.96 -10.11 -6.62
C MET A 323 23.43 -9.89 -6.95
N ASN A 324 24.32 -10.04 -5.97
CA ASN A 324 25.76 -9.87 -6.20
C ASN A 324 26.34 -10.96 -7.11
N ASP A 325 25.79 -12.18 -7.06
CA ASP A 325 26.24 -13.29 -7.90
C ASP A 325 25.73 -13.17 -9.36
N MET A 326 24.58 -12.49 -9.57
CA MET A 326 23.93 -12.33 -10.88
C MET A 326 24.55 -11.27 -11.80
N PHE A 327 25.30 -10.32 -11.24
CA PHE A 327 25.76 -9.14 -11.98
C PHE A 327 27.27 -8.96 -11.91
N ASP A 328 27.86 -8.69 -13.07
CA ASP A 328 29.20 -8.09 -13.16
C ASP A 328 29.00 -6.58 -13.37
N VAL A 329 29.33 -5.81 -12.33
CA VAL A 329 29.19 -4.36 -12.33
C VAL A 329 30.52 -3.75 -12.77
N THR A 330 30.56 -3.28 -14.02
CA THR A 330 31.67 -2.49 -14.55
C THR A 330 31.32 -1.01 -14.53
N VAL A 331 32.32 -0.12 -14.68
CA VAL A 331 32.18 1.34 -14.59
C VAL A 331 31.04 1.91 -15.46
N ASN A 332 30.64 1.22 -16.54
CA ASN A 332 29.59 1.70 -17.45
C ASN A 332 28.53 0.63 -17.82
N ASN A 333 28.48 -0.53 -17.16
CA ASN A 333 27.50 -1.55 -17.54
C ASN A 333 27.18 -2.56 -16.42
N ILE A 334 25.91 -2.96 -16.35
CA ILE A 334 25.42 -4.08 -15.55
C ILE A 334 25.21 -5.25 -16.50
N LYS A 335 26.04 -6.29 -16.40
CA LYS A 335 25.90 -7.49 -17.23
C LYS A 335 25.43 -8.67 -16.39
N ILE A 336 24.43 -9.40 -16.88
CA ILE A 336 24.06 -10.71 -16.32
C ILE A 336 25.22 -11.68 -16.58
N THR A 337 25.82 -12.20 -15.49
CA THR A 337 26.97 -13.12 -15.54
C THR A 337 26.57 -14.51 -15.96
N ASP A 338 25.46 -14.99 -15.42
CA ASP A 338 24.90 -16.32 -15.66
C ASP A 338 23.37 -16.20 -15.83
N PRO A 339 22.86 -16.31 -17.09
CA PRO A 339 21.44 -16.25 -17.37
C PRO A 339 20.60 -17.35 -16.71
N GLU A 340 21.14 -18.56 -16.55
CA GLU A 340 20.41 -19.67 -15.94
C GLU A 340 20.25 -19.42 -14.44
N LEU A 341 21.34 -19.03 -13.78
CA LEU A 341 21.34 -18.68 -12.36
C LEU A 341 20.46 -17.44 -12.08
N PHE A 342 20.47 -16.46 -12.97
CA PHE A 342 19.57 -15.30 -12.89
C PHE A 342 18.11 -15.73 -12.89
N ASN A 343 17.72 -16.59 -13.83
CA ASN A 343 16.36 -17.09 -13.94
C ASN A 343 15.93 -17.89 -12.70
N GLU A 344 16.83 -18.70 -12.14
CA GLU A 344 16.60 -19.45 -10.91
C GLU A 344 16.34 -18.51 -9.73
N TYR A 345 17.24 -17.56 -9.48
CA TYR A 345 17.15 -16.62 -8.36
C TYR A 345 15.95 -15.69 -8.48
N TRP A 346 15.59 -15.28 -9.69
CA TRP A 346 14.37 -14.52 -9.94
C TRP A 346 13.12 -15.30 -9.57
N LYS A 347 13.01 -16.56 -10.04
CA LYS A 347 11.86 -17.43 -9.76
C LYS A 347 11.72 -17.72 -8.26
N GLU A 348 12.83 -17.98 -7.56
CA GLU A 348 12.78 -18.16 -6.10
C GLU A 348 12.39 -16.87 -5.36
N THR A 349 12.87 -15.71 -5.81
CA THR A 349 12.47 -14.42 -5.21
C THR A 349 10.98 -14.12 -5.43
N GLU A 350 10.46 -14.40 -6.62
CA GLU A 350 9.04 -14.23 -6.94
C GLU A 350 8.15 -15.11 -6.05
N LYS A 351 8.56 -16.35 -5.83
CA LYS A 351 7.90 -17.30 -4.92
C LYS A 351 7.90 -16.79 -3.48
N ILE A 352 9.01 -16.27 -2.98
CA ILE A 352 9.09 -15.70 -1.62
C ILE A 352 8.17 -14.49 -1.49
N LYS A 353 8.21 -13.52 -2.42
CA LYS A 353 7.33 -12.34 -2.33
C LYS A 353 5.86 -12.71 -2.43
N THR A 354 5.49 -13.66 -3.28
CA THR A 354 4.10 -14.14 -3.42
C THR A 354 3.59 -14.71 -2.11
N ASN A 355 4.36 -15.61 -1.48
CA ASN A 355 4.01 -16.18 -0.17
C ASN A 355 3.90 -15.08 0.91
N TYR A 356 4.84 -14.13 0.93
CA TYR A 356 4.80 -13.04 1.90
C TYR A 356 3.61 -12.11 1.70
N ARG A 357 3.24 -11.83 0.45
CA ARG A 357 2.05 -11.05 0.13
C ARG A 357 0.80 -11.69 0.71
N GLU A 358 0.62 -12.99 0.53
CA GLU A 358 -0.52 -13.73 1.10
C GLU A 358 -0.53 -13.65 2.63
N ILE A 359 0.62 -13.89 3.26
CA ILE A 359 0.77 -13.77 4.73
C ILE A 359 0.43 -12.35 5.20
N ILE A 360 0.85 -11.32 4.46
CA ILE A 360 0.61 -9.93 4.84
C ILE A 360 -0.88 -9.60 4.73
N LEU A 361 -1.49 -9.89 3.60
CA LEU A 361 -2.89 -9.58 3.33
C LEU A 361 -3.84 -10.33 4.27
N ASP A 362 -3.57 -11.61 4.52
CA ASP A 362 -4.50 -12.46 5.26
C ASP A 362 -4.25 -12.51 6.76
N ARG A 363 -3.03 -12.18 7.21
CA ARG A 363 -2.65 -12.34 8.62
C ARG A 363 -2.07 -11.06 9.22
N PHE A 364 -1.03 -10.48 8.62
CA PHE A 364 -0.35 -9.34 9.23
C PHE A 364 -1.19 -8.07 9.25
N LEU A 365 -1.82 -7.69 8.13
CA LEU A 365 -2.68 -6.50 8.08
C LEU A 365 -3.84 -6.61 9.09
N PRO A 366 -4.60 -7.73 9.15
CA PRO A 366 -5.62 -7.90 10.18
C PRO A 366 -5.09 -7.77 11.62
N GLU A 367 -3.93 -8.37 11.90
CA GLU A 367 -3.26 -8.29 13.21
C GLU A 367 -2.84 -6.85 13.54
N PHE A 368 -2.25 -6.14 12.58
CA PHE A 368 -1.81 -4.77 12.73
C PHE A 368 -2.98 -3.84 13.04
N TYR A 369 -4.04 -3.87 12.22
CA TYR A 369 -5.19 -2.97 12.43
C TYR A 369 -6.04 -3.33 13.63
N ALA A 370 -5.98 -4.58 14.11
CA ALA A 370 -6.57 -4.93 15.40
C ALA A 370 -5.80 -4.30 16.58
N ASN A 371 -4.50 -4.02 16.43
CA ASN A 371 -3.63 -3.52 17.51
C ASN A 371 -2.60 -2.47 17.02
N PRO A 372 -3.02 -1.36 16.40
CA PRO A 372 -2.10 -0.45 15.71
C PRO A 372 -1.10 0.22 16.67
N PHE A 373 -1.53 0.57 17.89
CA PHE A 373 -0.66 1.17 18.90
C PHE A 373 0.40 0.20 19.44
N PHE A 374 0.10 -1.09 19.51
CA PHE A 374 1.08 -2.09 19.89
C PHE A 374 2.28 -2.06 18.95
N TYR A 375 1.98 -2.18 17.66
CA TYR A 375 3.00 -2.21 16.62
C TYR A 375 3.74 -0.88 16.50
N ALA A 376 3.05 0.24 16.73
CA ALA A 376 3.68 1.55 16.83
C ALA A 376 4.72 1.60 17.96
N CYS A 377 4.33 1.17 19.17
CA CYS A 377 5.23 1.17 20.33
C CYS A 377 6.40 0.20 20.16
N LEU A 378 6.13 -0.98 19.60
CA LEU A 378 7.17 -1.96 19.28
C LEU A 378 8.17 -1.40 18.28
N ASN A 379 7.70 -0.70 17.24
CA ASN A 379 8.57 -0.05 16.26
C ASN A 379 9.40 1.08 16.89
N ASP A 380 8.83 1.87 17.80
CA ASP A 380 9.52 2.93 18.52
C ASP A 380 10.60 2.38 19.47
N ASP A 381 10.27 1.34 20.25
CA ASP A 381 11.21 0.67 21.17
C ASP A 381 12.38 0.02 20.43
N MET A 382 12.09 -0.64 19.30
CA MET A 382 13.13 -1.22 18.44
C MET A 382 13.92 -0.17 17.66
N GLN A 383 13.49 1.10 17.68
CA GLN A 383 13.99 2.19 16.82
C GLN A 383 14.01 1.78 15.34
N ASP A 384 12.98 1.06 14.92
CA ASP A 384 12.87 0.43 13.61
C ASP A 384 11.41 0.46 13.17
N LYS A 385 11.08 1.30 12.19
CA LYS A 385 9.72 1.43 11.62
C LYS A 385 9.17 0.11 11.05
N ASN A 386 10.02 -0.90 10.88
CA ASN A 386 9.68 -2.22 10.38
C ASN A 386 9.90 -3.34 11.42
N GLY A 387 10.12 -2.99 12.70
CA GLY A 387 10.43 -3.93 13.78
C GLY A 387 9.32 -4.95 14.04
N GLY A 388 8.08 -4.48 14.19
CA GLY A 388 6.91 -5.32 14.39
C GLY A 388 6.57 -6.21 13.18
N TYR A 389 6.81 -5.70 11.98
CA TYR A 389 6.72 -6.50 10.75
C TYR A 389 7.73 -7.65 10.74
N LYS A 390 9.00 -7.36 11.06
CA LYS A 390 10.06 -8.39 11.18
C LYS A 390 9.72 -9.41 12.25
N LEU A 391 9.33 -8.95 13.44
CA LEU A 391 8.98 -9.82 14.56
C LEU A 391 7.82 -10.74 14.20
N PHE A 392 6.78 -10.23 13.55
CA PHE A 392 5.66 -11.05 13.09
C PHE A 392 6.12 -12.18 12.16
N PHE A 393 6.93 -11.85 11.15
CA PHE A 393 7.45 -12.85 10.23
C PHE A 393 8.39 -13.84 10.90
N TYR A 394 9.28 -13.39 11.80
CA TYR A 394 10.16 -14.27 12.55
C TYR A 394 9.40 -15.17 13.51
N ALA A 395 8.38 -14.68 14.21
CA ALA A 395 7.58 -15.50 15.10
C ALA A 395 6.78 -16.56 14.32
N LYS A 396 6.22 -16.19 13.16
CA LYS A 396 5.41 -17.11 12.33
C LYS A 396 6.22 -18.06 11.46
N ASN A 397 7.48 -17.75 11.18
CA ASN A 397 8.37 -18.59 10.36
C ASN A 397 9.64 -18.95 11.13
N ALA A 398 9.59 -18.95 12.47
CA ALA A 398 10.72 -19.34 13.30
C ALA A 398 11.12 -20.77 12.92
N PHE A 399 12.35 -20.93 12.43
CA PHE A 399 12.96 -22.25 12.31
C PHE A 399 13.09 -22.80 13.72
N SER A 400 12.16 -23.66 14.09
CA SER A 400 12.30 -24.47 15.28
C SER A 400 12.81 -25.85 14.90
N LEU A 401 13.76 -26.37 15.67
CA LEU A 401 14.15 -27.78 15.59
C LEU A 401 13.01 -28.75 15.96
N LEU A 402 11.86 -28.22 16.43
CA LEU A 402 10.70 -28.96 16.92
C LEU A 402 9.55 -29.04 15.91
N GLY A 403 9.80 -28.72 14.64
CA GLY A 403 8.83 -28.96 13.55
C GLY A 403 7.76 -27.88 13.35
N GLY A 404 8.01 -26.66 13.81
CA GLY A 404 7.24 -25.45 13.50
C GLY A 404 6.92 -24.62 14.75
N PRO A 405 6.45 -23.38 14.59
CA PRO A 405 6.10 -22.50 15.71
C PRO A 405 5.04 -23.10 16.65
N GLU A 406 4.02 -23.77 16.09
CA GLU A 406 2.93 -24.39 16.87
C GLU A 406 3.46 -25.54 17.74
N LYS A 407 4.19 -26.49 17.16
CA LYS A 407 4.82 -27.59 17.91
C LYS A 407 5.87 -27.11 18.90
N THR A 408 6.54 -26.01 18.57
CA THR A 408 7.48 -25.38 19.49
C THR A 408 6.76 -24.77 20.67
N GLN A 409 5.64 -24.08 20.43
CA GLN A 409 4.86 -23.49 21.48
C GLN A 409 4.22 -24.56 22.37
N GLU A 410 3.68 -25.63 21.79
CA GLU A 410 3.21 -26.81 22.52
C GLU A 410 4.35 -27.41 23.37
N TRP A 411 5.51 -27.66 22.79
CA TRP A 411 6.67 -28.19 23.53
C TRP A 411 7.13 -27.24 24.63
N LEU A 412 7.18 -25.93 24.38
CA LEU A 412 7.58 -24.93 25.38
C LEU A 412 6.58 -24.92 26.54
N MET A 413 5.28 -25.00 26.28
CA MET A 413 4.23 -25.06 27.30
C MET A 413 4.29 -26.37 28.10
N GLU A 414 4.51 -27.50 27.44
CA GLU A 414 4.64 -28.82 28.08
C GLU A 414 5.92 -28.94 28.92
N ASN A 415 6.97 -28.18 28.58
CA ASN A 415 8.28 -28.25 29.20
C ASN A 415 8.64 -26.97 29.99
N ASP A 416 7.65 -26.17 30.38
CA ASP A 416 7.82 -24.89 31.10
C ASP A 416 8.69 -25.04 32.36
N ASN A 417 8.56 -26.17 33.06
CA ASN A 417 9.40 -26.48 34.22
C ASN A 417 10.89 -26.59 33.87
N ILE A 418 11.22 -27.23 32.74
CA ILE A 418 12.60 -27.40 32.26
C ILE A 418 13.15 -26.05 31.82
N ILE A 419 12.34 -25.24 31.13
CA ILE A 419 12.73 -23.89 30.70
C ILE A 419 13.03 -23.03 31.92
N ASN A 420 12.14 -23.02 32.92
CA ASN A 420 12.33 -22.25 34.15
C ASN A 420 13.56 -22.70 34.95
N GLU A 421 13.88 -24.00 34.92
CA GLU A 421 15.08 -24.54 35.56
C GLU A 421 16.36 -24.12 34.81
N VAL A 422 16.38 -24.22 33.49
CA VAL A 422 17.48 -23.76 32.63
C VAL A 422 17.66 -22.25 32.73
N LEU A 423 16.56 -21.50 32.78
CA LEU A 423 16.55 -20.04 32.90
C LEU A 423 17.01 -19.58 34.29
N LYS A 424 16.66 -20.32 35.36
CA LYS A 424 17.25 -20.12 36.70
C LYS A 424 18.76 -20.38 36.69
N LYS A 425 19.21 -21.45 36.02
CA LYS A 425 20.64 -21.78 35.86
C LYS A 425 21.40 -20.74 35.03
N ALA A 426 20.79 -20.24 33.96
CA ALA A 426 21.35 -19.18 33.12
C ALA A 426 21.41 -17.86 33.89
N LYS A 427 20.35 -17.51 34.63
CA LYS A 427 20.31 -16.35 35.53
C LYS A 427 21.28 -16.45 36.70
N SER A 428 21.59 -17.65 37.20
CA SER A 428 22.63 -17.83 38.23
C SER A 428 24.05 -17.72 37.67
N ASN A 429 24.22 -18.00 36.37
CA ASN A 429 25.52 -17.94 35.67
C ASN A 429 25.83 -16.55 35.10
N LEU A 430 24.80 -15.73 34.87
CA LEU A 430 24.95 -14.29 34.66
C LEU A 430 25.20 -13.66 36.04
N GLY A 431 26.48 -13.43 36.34
CA GLY A 431 26.92 -12.84 37.61
C GLY A 431 26.11 -11.60 37.98
N LYS A 432 25.95 -11.40 39.30
CA LYS A 432 25.29 -10.24 39.92
C LYS A 432 25.75 -8.92 39.31
N ASP A 433 25.02 -8.42 38.33
CA ASP A 433 25.21 -7.06 37.81
C ASP A 433 24.04 -6.16 38.22
N LYS A 434 24.41 -4.96 38.65
CA LYS A 434 23.58 -3.98 39.37
C LYS A 434 22.56 -3.25 38.49
N ASP A 435 21.80 -3.96 37.66
CA ASP A 435 20.95 -3.33 36.63
C ASP A 435 19.44 -3.62 36.74
N LYS A 436 18.97 -4.20 37.85
CA LYS A 436 17.53 -4.40 38.11
C LYS A 436 16.76 -3.07 38.17
N ASN A 437 17.24 -2.11 38.95
CA ASN A 437 16.60 -0.79 39.08
C ASN A 437 16.60 0.01 37.77
N ARG A 438 17.55 -0.26 36.86
CA ARG A 438 17.66 0.45 35.58
C ARG A 438 16.72 -0.11 34.52
N GLN A 439 16.41 -1.41 34.59
CA GLN A 439 15.40 -2.04 33.73
C GLN A 439 13.98 -1.71 34.21
N GLU A 440 13.72 -1.69 35.52
CA GLU A 440 12.41 -1.25 36.07
C GLU A 440 12.15 0.23 35.79
N ALA A 441 13.13 1.12 35.98
CA ALA A 441 12.99 2.53 35.64
C ALA A 441 12.71 2.74 34.13
N LYS A 442 13.41 2.02 33.24
CA LYS A 442 13.16 2.07 31.79
C LYS A 442 11.76 1.57 31.41
N LYS A 443 11.27 0.52 32.08
CA LYS A 443 9.90 0.01 31.89
C LYS A 443 8.85 1.03 32.34
N GLN A 444 9.07 1.67 33.48
CA GLN A 444 8.16 2.68 34.03
C GLN A 444 8.12 3.92 33.12
N ASP A 445 9.28 4.36 32.60
CA ASP A 445 9.37 5.44 31.62
C ASP A 445 8.64 5.10 30.31
N MET A 446 8.73 3.86 29.84
CA MET A 446 8.03 3.39 28.64
C MET A 446 6.51 3.45 28.80
N ILE A 447 5.98 2.94 29.92
CA ILE A 447 4.55 2.96 30.23
C ILE A 447 4.04 4.40 30.33
N ILE A 448 4.79 5.29 31.00
CA ILE A 448 4.44 6.70 31.13
C ILE A 448 4.48 7.40 29.76
N SER A 449 5.48 7.14 28.93
CA SER A 449 5.59 7.72 27.59
C SER A 449 4.40 7.31 26.70
N MET A 450 4.01 6.03 26.77
CA MET A 450 2.86 5.49 26.05
C MET A 450 1.55 6.13 26.52
N ALA A 451 1.34 6.22 27.84
CA ALA A 451 0.16 6.87 28.41
C ALA A 451 0.08 8.36 28.01
N LYS A 452 1.22 9.08 27.97
CA LYS A 452 1.26 10.49 27.55
C LYS A 452 0.89 10.67 26.09
N THR A 453 1.34 9.77 25.24
CA THR A 453 1.05 9.79 23.81
C THR A 453 -0.43 9.52 23.56
N CYS A 454 -0.98 8.48 24.20
CA CYS A 454 -2.40 8.19 24.15
C CYS A 454 -3.25 9.32 24.73
N ALA A 455 -2.83 9.97 25.83
CA ALA A 455 -3.52 11.13 26.39
C ALA A 455 -3.54 12.33 25.42
N ARG A 456 -2.47 12.57 24.65
CA ARG A 456 -2.48 13.60 23.60
C ARG A 456 -3.45 13.25 22.46
N ILE A 457 -3.44 12.00 22.02
CA ILE A 457 -4.30 11.52 20.93
C ILE A 457 -5.78 11.58 21.33
N LEU A 458 -6.09 11.20 22.57
CA LEU A 458 -7.45 11.17 23.13
C LEU A 458 -7.86 12.49 23.79
N ASN A 459 -7.00 13.51 23.72
CA ASN A 459 -7.20 14.82 24.35
C ASN A 459 -7.53 14.75 25.86
N ILE A 460 -6.95 13.78 26.56
CA ILE A 460 -7.10 13.56 28.00
C ILE A 460 -6.14 14.50 28.73
N SER A 461 -6.70 15.36 29.57
CA SER A 461 -5.93 16.22 30.48
C SER A 461 -5.56 15.45 31.75
N TYR A 462 -4.31 15.56 32.17
CA TYR A 462 -3.78 14.94 33.40
C TYR A 462 -2.86 15.92 34.14
N ARG A 463 -2.78 15.80 35.46
CA ARG A 463 -2.00 16.72 36.31
C ARG A 463 -0.55 16.30 36.47
N ASN A 464 -0.29 14.99 36.52
CA ASN A 464 1.03 14.39 36.65
C ASN A 464 1.00 12.93 36.12
N ASN A 465 2.13 12.23 36.18
CA ASN A 465 2.21 10.85 35.67
C ASN A 465 1.32 9.87 36.46
N GLU A 466 1.18 10.02 37.77
CA GLU A 466 0.30 9.16 38.59
C GLU A 466 -1.17 9.33 38.21
N ASP A 467 -1.63 10.58 38.05
CA ASP A 467 -2.99 10.91 37.61
C ASP A 467 -3.28 10.33 36.22
N LEU A 468 -2.29 10.40 35.32
CA LEU A 468 -2.35 9.82 34.00
C LEU A 468 -2.46 8.28 34.05
N LEU A 469 -1.63 7.60 34.84
CA LEU A 469 -1.67 6.15 34.97
C LEU A 469 -2.97 5.67 35.62
N ARG A 470 -3.50 6.43 36.59
CA ARG A 470 -4.82 6.16 37.18
C ARG A 470 -5.94 6.25 36.15
N ILE A 471 -5.99 7.34 35.37
CA ILE A 471 -6.99 7.50 34.31
C ILE A 471 -6.92 6.33 33.31
N PHE A 472 -5.72 5.92 32.92
CA PHE A 472 -5.53 4.79 32.02
C PHE A 472 -5.94 3.46 32.65
N ASN A 473 -5.65 3.25 33.94
CA ASN A 473 -6.10 2.06 34.67
C ASN A 473 -7.63 2.00 34.79
N ASP A 474 -8.28 3.14 35.04
CA ASP A 474 -9.74 3.23 35.06
C ASP A 474 -10.34 2.93 33.69
N MET A 475 -9.72 3.44 32.62
CA MET A 475 -10.10 3.11 31.24
C MET A 475 -9.89 1.62 30.93
N LEU A 476 -8.82 1.00 31.43
CA LEU A 476 -8.53 -0.42 31.26
C LEU A 476 -9.56 -1.29 32.01
N ASN A 477 -9.87 -0.94 33.26
CA ASN A 477 -10.87 -1.62 34.09
C ASN A 477 -12.30 -1.49 33.55
N GLN A 478 -12.57 -0.40 32.83
CA GLN A 478 -13.84 -0.18 32.13
C GLN A 478 -13.85 -0.77 30.72
N GLY A 479 -12.75 -1.38 30.26
CA GLY A 479 -12.61 -1.97 28.92
C GLY A 479 -12.57 -0.95 27.78
N ILE A 480 -12.29 0.31 28.09
CA ILE A 480 -12.19 1.43 27.13
C ILE A 480 -10.85 1.38 26.37
N ILE A 481 -9.79 0.86 27.00
CA ILE A 481 -8.51 0.57 26.35
C ILE A 481 -8.11 -0.88 26.62
N SER A 482 -7.56 -1.56 25.61
CA SER A 482 -6.85 -2.83 25.78
C SER A 482 -5.35 -2.58 25.65
N LEU A 483 -4.57 -3.07 26.62
CA LEU A 483 -3.12 -3.13 26.47
C LEU A 483 -2.76 -4.40 25.69
N PRO A 484 -1.83 -4.33 24.73
CA PRO A 484 -1.39 -5.50 23.99
C PRO A 484 -0.63 -6.45 24.91
N GLN A 485 -0.99 -7.73 24.84
CA GLN A 485 -0.31 -8.77 25.61
C GLN A 485 1.03 -9.13 24.96
N ILE A 486 2.12 -8.71 25.58
CA ILE A 486 3.31 -9.55 25.64
C ILE A 486 3.08 -10.44 26.86
N GLU A 487 2.97 -11.76 26.66
CA GLU A 487 2.69 -12.81 27.67
C GLU A 487 3.62 -12.80 28.90
N ILE A 488 4.64 -11.92 28.95
CA ILE A 488 5.60 -11.80 30.04
C ILE A 488 5.41 -10.51 30.87
N HIS A 489 4.53 -9.56 30.48
CA HIS A 489 4.52 -8.22 31.10
C HIS A 489 3.19 -7.73 31.67
N VAL A 490 2.06 -8.42 31.44
CA VAL A 490 0.77 -8.03 32.04
C VAL A 490 0.70 -8.43 33.52
N TYR A 491 1.32 -9.55 33.90
CA TYR A 491 1.36 -10.01 35.30
C TYR A 491 2.11 -9.02 36.19
N ASP A 492 3.27 -8.53 35.72
CA ASP A 492 4.09 -7.54 36.42
C ASP A 492 3.37 -6.18 36.56
N MET A 493 2.59 -5.77 35.55
CA MET A 493 1.88 -4.49 35.55
C MET A 493 0.67 -4.48 36.49
N VAL A 494 -0.06 -5.61 36.57
CA VAL A 494 -1.18 -5.80 37.51
C VAL A 494 -0.71 -5.94 38.95
N GLU A 495 0.47 -6.53 39.20
CA GLU A 495 1.09 -6.53 40.53
C GLU A 495 1.58 -5.13 40.94
N MET A 496 2.26 -4.38 40.07
CA MET A 496 2.69 -3.00 40.37
C MET A 496 1.51 -2.07 40.68
N MET A 497 0.40 -2.18 39.95
CA MET A 497 -0.82 -1.40 40.21
C MET A 497 -1.55 -1.81 41.50
N ARG A 498 -1.24 -2.98 42.08
CA ARG A 498 -1.78 -3.44 43.37
C ARG A 498 -0.88 -3.05 44.55
N GLU A 499 0.41 -2.83 44.34
CA GLU A 499 1.36 -2.46 45.40
C GLU A 499 1.37 -0.95 45.73
N GLU A 500 0.88 -0.09 44.84
CA GLU A 500 0.78 1.37 45.05
C GLU A 500 -0.65 1.87 45.38
N GLY A 501 -1.59 0.97 45.65
CA GLY A 501 -3.00 1.28 46.01
C GLY A 501 -3.31 1.16 47.50
#